data_AF-A0A2N1RB68-F1
#
_entry.id   AF-A0A2N1RB68-F1
#
_cell.length_a   1.000
_cell.length_b   1.000
_cell.length_c   1.000
_cell.angle_alpha   90.00
_cell.angle_beta   90.00
_cell.angle_gamma   90.00
#
_symmetry.space_group_name_H-M   'P 1'
#
loop_
_entity.id
_entity.type
_entity.pdbx_description
1 polymer ?
#
loop_
_entity_poly.entity_id
_entity_poly.type
_entity_poly.pdbx_seq_one_letter_code
_entity_poly.pdbx_strand_id
1 'polypeptide(L)'
;LSFYNFPYAFGQLFGLGVYSLAQADPANFGARYDALLLQTGQDTASAVTASVGCDITTEDFWQQSVDVISSYVDEFCRLAGYTGV
;
A
#
# COMPACT_ATOMS: atom_id res chain seq x y z
N LEU A 1 -18.45 19.54 4.32
CA LEU A 1 -17.56 18.73 5.19
C LEU A 1 -16.25 18.54 4.43
N SER A 2 -15.11 18.96 4.97
CA SER A 2 -13.82 18.59 4.37
C SER A 2 -13.46 17.20 4.85
N PHE A 3 -13.23 16.26 3.93
CA PHE A 3 -12.79 14.89 4.23
C PHE A 3 -11.30 14.87 4.65
N TYR A 4 -10.93 15.68 5.64
CA TYR A 4 -9.53 15.95 5.98
C TYR A 4 -8.74 14.69 6.38
N ASN A 5 -9.39 13.73 7.05
CA ASN A 5 -8.75 12.49 7.48
C ASN A 5 -8.59 11.47 6.34
N PHE A 6 -9.36 11.63 5.25
CA PHE A 6 -9.34 10.67 4.15
C PHE A 6 -7.96 10.58 3.46
N PRO A 7 -7.31 11.70 3.07
CA PRO A 7 -5.97 11.65 2.48
C PRO A 7 -4.92 10.94 3.34
N TYR A 8 -5.03 11.02 4.67
CA TYR A 8 -4.09 10.34 5.57
C TYR A 8 -4.28 8.84 5.57
N ALA A 9 -5.53 8.38 5.73
CA ALA A 9 -5.85 6.96 5.67
C ALA A 9 -5.52 6.37 4.28
N PHE A 10 -5.94 7.06 3.22
CA PHE A 10 -5.64 6.69 1.85
C PHE A 10 -4.13 6.63 1.61
N GLY A 11 -3.39 7.69 1.95
CA GLY A 11 -1.95 7.76 1.71
C GLY A 11 -1.16 6.69 2.45
N GLN A 12 -1.50 6.42 3.71
CA GLN A 12 -0.87 5.34 4.48
C GLN A 12 -1.12 3.97 3.86
N LEU A 13 -2.37 3.63 3.57
CA LEU A 13 -2.70 2.32 3.00
C LEU A 13 -2.18 2.18 1.57
N PHE A 14 -2.24 3.24 0.76
CA PHE A 14 -1.70 3.25 -0.59
C PHE A 14 -0.19 3.00 -0.58
N GLY A 15 0.56 3.69 0.30
CA GLY A 15 2.01 3.48 0.44
C GLY A 15 2.37 2.05 0.84
N LEU A 16 1.61 1.45 1.76
CA LEU A 16 1.80 0.05 2.16
C LEU A 16 1.46 -0.94 1.03
N GLY A 17 0.44 -0.64 0.22
CA GLY A 17 0.09 -1.44 -0.95
C GLY A 17 1.14 -1.35 -2.05
N VAL A 18 1.72 -0.17 -2.28
CA VAL A 18 2.88 -0.02 -3.18
C VAL A 18 4.10 -0.76 -2.63
N TYR A 19 4.30 -0.76 -1.31
CA TYR A 19 5.38 -1.50 -0.66
C TYR A 19 5.24 -3.04 -0.81
N SER A 20 4.03 -3.60 -0.76
CA SER A 20 3.84 -5.04 -0.98
C SER A 20 4.32 -5.48 -2.37
N LEU A 21 4.20 -4.62 -3.39
CA LEU A 21 4.73 -4.87 -4.73
C LEU A 21 6.25 -4.90 -4.76
N ALA A 22 6.90 -4.07 -3.93
CA ALA A 22 8.36 -4.11 -3.76
C ALA A 22 8.82 -5.46 -3.22
N GLN A 23 8.04 -6.07 -2.31
CA GLN A 23 8.35 -7.39 -1.78
C GLN A 23 8.10 -8.51 -2.80
N ALA A 24 7.05 -8.39 -3.62
CA ALA A 24 6.69 -9.39 -4.63
C ALA A 24 7.65 -9.39 -5.84
N ASP A 25 8.12 -8.23 -6.29
CA ASP A 25 8.98 -8.07 -7.47
C ASP A 25 10.06 -6.99 -7.23
N PRO A 26 11.04 -7.26 -6.34
CA PRO A 26 12.04 -6.27 -5.95
C PRO A 26 12.93 -5.82 -7.11
N ALA A 27 13.17 -6.70 -8.09
CA ALA A 27 14.01 -6.41 -9.24
C ALA A 27 13.40 -5.34 -10.17
N ASN A 28 12.08 -5.34 -10.33
CA ASN A 28 11.39 -4.38 -11.21
C ASN A 28 10.71 -3.24 -10.44
N PHE A 29 10.69 -3.27 -9.11
CA PHE A 29 10.02 -2.27 -8.29
C PHE A 29 10.46 -0.84 -8.59
N GLY A 30 11.77 -0.59 -8.73
CA GLY A 30 12.28 0.76 -9.01
C GLY A 30 11.68 1.37 -10.28
N ALA A 31 11.66 0.62 -11.38
CA ALA A 31 11.08 1.07 -12.64
C ALA A 31 9.56 1.30 -12.53
N ARG A 32 8.84 0.44 -11.79
CA ARG A 32 7.39 0.62 -11.54
C ARG A 32 7.12 1.86 -10.69
N TYR A 33 7.93 2.10 -9.67
CA TYR A 33 7.80 3.26 -8.78
C TYR A 33 8.10 4.57 -9.51
N ASP A 34 9.14 4.60 -10.36
CA ASP A 34 9.45 5.74 -11.21
C ASP A 34 8.28 6.05 -12.16
N ALA A 35 7.70 5.03 -12.79
CA ALA A 35 6.52 5.20 -13.65
C ALA A 35 5.32 5.77 -12.88
N LEU A 36 5.07 5.28 -11.66
CA LEU A 36 4.00 5.77 -10.79
C LEU A 36 4.19 7.26 -10.45
N LEU A 37 5.39 7.63 -10.01
CA LEU A 37 5.73 9.02 -9.67
C LEU A 37 5.62 9.94 -10.89
N LEU A 38 6.10 9.49 -12.04
CA LEU A 38 6.02 10.26 -13.28
C LEU A 38 4.57 10.54 -13.67
N GLN A 39 3.67 9.55 -13.57
CA GLN A 39 2.26 9.68 -13.96
C GLN A 39 1.38 10.37 -12.90
N THR A 40 1.90 10.63 -11.70
CA THR A 40 1.13 11.22 -10.61
C THR A 40 0.58 12.60 -11.00
N GLY A 41 -0.74 12.77 -10.85
CA GLY A 41 -1.45 14.02 -11.16
C GLY A 41 -1.74 14.24 -12.65
N GLN A 42 -1.35 13.31 -13.53
CA GLN A 42 -1.65 13.40 -14.97
C GLN A 42 -3.02 12.81 -15.34
N ASP A 43 -3.58 11.96 -14.48
CA ASP A 43 -4.90 11.33 -14.66
C ASP A 43 -5.55 11.06 -13.28
N THR A 44 -6.71 10.43 -13.28
CA THR A 44 -7.39 9.89 -12.10
C THR A 44 -6.49 8.91 -11.34
N ALA A 45 -6.63 8.86 -10.02
CA ALA A 45 -5.82 7.98 -9.18
C ALA A 45 -5.95 6.50 -9.60
N SER A 46 -7.14 6.05 -9.99
CA SER A 46 -7.37 4.69 -10.48
C SER A 46 -6.63 4.41 -11.78
N ALA A 47 -6.65 5.34 -12.74
CA ALA A 47 -5.92 5.16 -14.01
C ALA A 47 -4.40 5.16 -13.80
N VAL A 48 -3.88 6.10 -13.00
CA VAL A 48 -2.44 6.18 -12.68
C VAL A 48 -1.95 4.90 -12.01
N THR A 49 -2.68 4.43 -10.99
CA THR A 49 -2.28 3.23 -10.24
C THR A 49 -2.42 1.97 -11.09
N ALA A 50 -3.47 1.84 -11.90
CA ALA A 50 -3.65 0.71 -12.80
C ALA A 50 -2.52 0.61 -13.83
N SER A 51 -1.99 1.74 -14.29
CA SER A 51 -0.87 1.78 -15.25
C SER A 51 0.42 1.11 -14.76
N VAL A 52 0.59 0.96 -13.44
CA VAL A 52 1.75 0.31 -12.82
C VAL A 52 1.42 -1.04 -12.17
N GLY A 53 0.21 -1.55 -12.43
CA GLY A 53 -0.26 -2.85 -11.95
C GLY A 53 -0.95 -2.83 -10.59
N CYS A 54 -1.45 -1.67 -10.14
CA CYS A 54 -2.17 -1.52 -8.88
C CYS A 54 -3.62 -1.13 -9.14
N ASP A 55 -4.60 -1.90 -8.69
CA ASP A 55 -6.00 -1.48 -8.78
C ASP A 55 -6.56 -1.05 -7.41
N ILE A 56 -6.49 0.25 -7.14
CA ILE A 56 -7.00 0.86 -5.90
C ILE A 56 -8.53 0.81 -5.76
N THR A 57 -9.26 0.34 -6.78
CA THR A 57 -10.72 0.18 -6.72
C THR A 57 -11.14 -1.17 -6.14
N THR A 58 -10.19 -2.09 -5.95
CA THR A 58 -10.42 -3.44 -5.45
C THR A 58 -10.18 -3.54 -3.94
N GLU A 59 -10.97 -4.37 -3.25
CA GLU A 59 -10.75 -4.67 -1.83
C GLU A 59 -9.40 -5.36 -1.60
N ASP A 60 -8.98 -6.23 -2.53
CA ASP A 60 -7.73 -6.99 -2.45
C ASP A 60 -6.49 -6.07 -2.32
N PHE A 61 -6.46 -4.94 -3.03
CA PHE A 61 -5.36 -3.98 -2.90
C PHE A 61 -5.27 -3.43 -1.47
N TRP A 62 -6.40 -3.07 -0.88
CA TRP A 62 -6.45 -2.51 0.47
C TRP A 62 -6.19 -3.58 1.54
N GLN A 63 -6.64 -4.81 1.32
CA GLN A 63 -6.37 -5.93 2.22
C GLN A 63 -4.87 -6.20 2.31
N GLN A 64 -4.15 -6.18 1.19
CA GLN A 64 -2.68 -6.35 1.19
C GLN A 64 -1.97 -5.28 2.04
N SER A 65 -2.44 -4.04 2.00
CA SER A 65 -1.90 -2.96 2.85
C SER A 65 -2.15 -3.21 4.33
N VAL A 66 -3.32 -3.73 4.69
CA VAL A 66 -3.68 -4.10 6.07
C VAL A 66 -2.84 -5.29 6.54
N ASP A 67 -2.59 -6.27 5.67
CA ASP A 67 -1.78 -7.45 6.00
C ASP A 67 -0.34 -7.08 6.38
N VAL A 68 0.22 -6.03 5.78
CA VAL A 68 1.52 -5.48 6.20
C VAL A 68 1.45 -4.98 7.65
N ILE A 69 0.39 -4.26 8.03
CA ILE A 69 0.21 -3.81 9.42
C ILE A 69 0.04 -5.01 10.35
N SER A 70 -0.77 -6.01 9.96
CA SER A 70 -0.95 -7.25 10.72
C SER A 70 0.40 -7.93 10.98
N SER A 71 1.29 -8.00 10.00
CA SER A 71 2.62 -8.58 10.19
C SER A 71 3.47 -7.83 11.21
N TYR A 72 3.33 -6.51 11.31
CA TYR A 72 4.02 -5.71 12.34
C TYR A 72 3.44 -5.97 13.72
N VAL A 73 2.12 -6.15 13.82
CA VAL A 73 1.45 -6.52 15.08
C VAL A 73 1.91 -7.91 15.53
N ASP A 74 1.94 -8.89 14.63
CA ASP A 74 2.41 -10.24 14.91
C ASP A 74 3.85 -10.24 15.41
N GLU A 75 4.73 -9.49 14.74
CA GLU A 75 6.13 -9.35 15.13
C GLU A 75 6.27 -8.68 16.50
N PHE A 76 5.49 -7.61 16.76
CA PHE A 76 5.47 -6.97 18.06
C PHE A 76 5.03 -7.94 19.17
N CYS A 77 3.93 -8.69 18.96
CA CYS A 77 3.44 -9.68 19.90
C CYS A 77 4.50 -10.75 20.21
N ARG A 78 5.18 -11.26 19.18
CA ARG A 78 6.28 -12.22 19.32
C ARG A 78 7.42 -11.67 20.18
N LEU A 79 7.86 -10.44 19.91
CA LEU A 79 8.95 -9.78 20.65
C LEU A 79 8.56 -9.44 22.09
N ALA A 80 7.30 -9.11 22.33
CA ALA A 80 6.76 -8.82 23.66
C ALA A 80 6.51 -10.08 24.50
N GLY A 81 6.69 -11.28 23.95
CA GLY A 81 6.35 -12.54 24.62
C GLY A 81 4.84 -12.75 24.80
N TYR A 82 4.02 -12.06 24.01
CA TYR A 82 2.58 -12.27 23.98
C TYR A 82 2.29 -13.60 23.29
N THR A 83 1.79 -14.57 24.05
CA THR A 83 1.51 -15.93 23.59
C THR A 83 0.06 -16.14 23.16
N GLY A 84 -0.73 -15.05 23.11
CA GLY A 84 -2.18 -15.13 23.01
C GLY A 84 -2.81 -15.50 24.34
N VAL A 85 -4.03 -15.03 24.59
CA VAL A 85 -4.99 -15.77 25.42
C VAL A 85 -5.73 -16.71 24.49
#